data_AF-A0A8T7GVY0-F1
#
_entry.id   AF-A0A8T7GVY0-F1
#
_cell.length_a   1.000
_cell.length_b   1.000
_cell.length_c   1.000
_cell.angle_alpha   90.00
_cell.angle_beta   90.00
_cell.angle_gamma   90.00
#
_symmetry.space_group_name_H-M   'P 1'
#
loop_
_entity.id
_entity.type
_entity.pdbx_description
1 polymer ?
#
loop_
_entity_poly.entity_id
_entity_poly.type
_entity_poly.pdbx_seq_one_letter_code
_entity_poly.pdbx_strand_id
1 'polypeptide(L)' 'MTERPRECGELLELLLRIQRKILNDLSEALLRTPPHISSRPYIERSYRLARSGLEALVEALKRRGC' A
#
# COMPACT_ATOMS: atom_id res chain seq x y z
N MET A 1 9.23 -16.57 -27.61
CA MET A 1 8.13 -16.05 -26.76
C MET A 1 8.71 -15.66 -25.40
N THR A 2 9.22 -14.45 -25.26
CA THR A 2 9.86 -13.96 -24.03
C THR A 2 9.41 -12.51 -23.77
N GLU A 3 8.14 -12.32 -23.43
CA GLU A 3 7.57 -11.00 -23.06
C GLU A 3 7.32 -10.84 -21.55
N ARG A 4 7.66 -11.84 -20.73
CA ARG A 4 7.36 -11.87 -19.28
C ARG A 4 7.98 -10.75 -18.40
N PRO A 5 9.08 -10.06 -18.73
CA PRO A 5 9.66 -9.05 -17.83
C PRO A 5 8.85 -7.76 -17.72
N ARG A 6 8.24 -7.28 -18.82
CA ARG A 6 7.55 -5.97 -18.86
C ARG A 6 6.22 -5.96 -18.10
N GLU A 7 5.41 -7.00 -18.31
CA GLU A 7 4.09 -7.14 -17.66
C GLU A 7 4.21 -7.17 -16.13
N CYS A 8 5.28 -7.77 -15.60
CA CYS A 8 5.50 -7.84 -14.17
C CYS A 8 5.90 -6.48 -13.56
N GLY A 9 6.64 -5.64 -14.30
CA GLY A 9 6.98 -4.28 -13.88
C GLY A 9 5.74 -3.39 -13.82
N GLU A 10 4.92 -3.42 -14.88
CA GLU A 10 3.68 -2.64 -14.96
C GLU A 10 2.66 -3.02 -13.88
N LEU A 11 2.49 -4.33 -13.62
CA LEU A 11 1.64 -4.81 -12.53
C LEU A 11 2.13 -4.30 -11.17
N LEU A 12 3.44 -4.31 -10.93
CA LEU A 12 4.01 -3.94 -9.65
C LEU A 12 3.94 -2.43 -9.42
N GLU A 13 4.11 -1.62 -10.47
CA GLU A 13 3.84 -0.18 -10.45
C GLU A 13 2.36 0.14 -10.20
N LEU A 14 1.44 -0.62 -10.79
CA LEU A 14 0.00 -0.48 -10.51
C LEU A 14 -0.30 -0.80 -9.04
N LEU A 15 0.24 -1.90 -8.50
CA LEU A 15 0.07 -2.27 -7.10
C LEU A 15 0.64 -1.21 -6.15
N LEU A 16 1.81 -0.64 -6.46
CA LEU A 16 2.36 0.48 -5.70
C LEU A 16 1.45 1.71 -5.70
N ARG A 17 0.92 2.10 -6.87
CA ARG A 17 0.01 3.25 -6.98
C ARG A 17 -1.26 3.03 -6.15
N ILE A 18 -1.84 1.83 -6.23
CA ILE A 18 -3.02 1.45 -5.44
C ILE A 18 -2.71 1.53 -3.94
N GLN A 19 -1.60 0.93 -3.48
CA GLN A 19 -1.24 0.96 -2.06
C GLN A 19 -0.98 2.36 -1.53
N ARG A 20 -0.32 3.22 -2.31
CA ARG A 20 -0.13 4.63 -1.94
C ARG A 20 -1.46 5.36 -1.77
N LYS A 21 -2.42 5.14 -2.67
CA LYS A 21 -3.76 5.72 -2.55
C LYS A 21 -4.47 5.24 -1.29
N ILE A 22 -4.46 3.93 -1.02
CA ILE A 22 -5.06 3.35 0.19
C ILE A 22 -4.44 3.96 1.45
N LEU A 23 -3.11 4.10 1.50
CA LEU A 23 -2.41 4.71 2.62
C LEU A 23 -2.78 6.17 2.83
N ASN A 24 -2.90 6.95 1.76
CA ASN A 24 -3.32 8.35 1.84
C ASN A 24 -4.74 8.45 2.40
N ASP A 25 -5.68 7.67 1.87
CA ASP A 25 -7.08 7.68 2.31
C ASP A 25 -7.18 7.25 3.80
N LEU A 26 -6.42 6.25 4.23
CA LEU A 26 -6.38 5.80 5.63
C LEU A 26 -5.69 6.81 6.57
N SER A 27 -4.63 7.47 6.10
CA SER A 27 -3.96 8.54 6.86
C SER A 27 -4.91 9.72 7.08
N GLU A 28 -5.64 10.12 6.03
CA GLU A 28 -6.64 11.17 6.12
C GLU A 28 -7.78 10.79 7.06
N ALA A 29 -8.30 9.56 6.94
CA ALA A 29 -9.31 9.05 7.85
C ALA A 29 -8.84 9.06 9.30
N LEU A 30 -7.58 8.70 9.55
CA LEU A 30 -7.00 8.68 10.89
C LEU A 30 -6.79 10.08 11.48
N LEU A 31 -6.42 11.06 10.65
CA LEU A 31 -6.29 12.46 11.05
C LEU A 31 -7.65 13.09 11.37
N ARG A 32 -8.69 12.75 10.59
CA ARG A 32 -10.04 13.29 10.76
C ARG A 32 -10.86 12.61 11.84
N THR A 33 -10.49 11.40 12.28
CA THR A 33 -11.24 10.62 13.28
C THR A 33 -10.67 10.85 14.67
N PRO A 34 -11.39 11.50 15.61
CA PRO A 34 -10.88 11.73 16.97
C PRO A 34 -10.54 10.43 17.74
N PRO A 35 -9.64 10.50 18.76
CA PRO A 35 -9.20 9.34 19.54
C PRO A 35 -10.32 8.51 20.20
N HIS A 36 -11.42 9.13 20.58
CA HIS A 36 -12.52 8.50 21.31
C HIS A 36 -13.55 7.80 20.40
N ILE A 37 -13.43 7.91 19.08
CA ILE A 37 -14.34 7.24 18.15
C ILE A 37 -14.02 5.75 18.10
N SER A 38 -15.03 4.91 18.32
CA SER A 38 -14.91 3.45 18.37
C SER A 38 -14.36 2.81 17.09
N SER A 39 -14.51 3.46 15.93
CA SER A 39 -13.97 3.00 14.65
C SER A 39 -12.45 3.26 14.50
N ARG A 40 -11.87 4.18 15.29
CA ARG A 40 -10.47 4.60 15.15
C ARG A 40 -9.46 3.45 15.25
N PRO A 41 -9.55 2.50 16.21
CA PRO A 41 -8.62 1.38 16.28
C PRO A 41 -8.61 0.52 15.00
N TYR A 42 -9.74 0.42 14.30
CA TYR A 42 -9.84 -0.30 13.03
C TYR A 42 -9.18 0.47 11.89
N ILE A 43 -9.30 1.80 11.87
CA ILE A 43 -8.60 2.66 10.90
C ILE A 43 -7.09 2.55 11.12
N GLU A 44 -6.62 2.59 12.37
CA GLU A 44 -5.20 2.41 12.72
C GLU A 44 -4.68 1.03 12.31
N ARG A 45 -5.46 -0.02 12.55
CA ARG A 45 -5.11 -1.38 12.13
C ARG A 45 -5.01 -1.48 10.61
N SER A 46 -5.98 -0.93 9.89
CA SER A 46 -5.97 -0.90 8.42
C SER A 46 -4.79 -0.10 7.88
N TYR A 47 -4.46 1.03 8.49
CA TYR A 47 -3.29 1.84 8.12
C TYR A 47 -1.98 1.05 8.28
N ARG A 48 -1.80 0.36 9.43
CA ARG A 48 -0.62 -0.50 9.65
C ARG A 48 -0.53 -1.63 8.62
N LEU A 49 -1.66 -2.26 8.27
CA LEU A 49 -1.71 -3.32 7.26
C LEU A 49 -1.37 -2.79 5.85
N ALA A 50 -1.91 -1.64 5.46
CA ALA A 50 -1.60 -1.03 4.17
C ALA A 50 -0.12 -0.62 4.11
N ARG A 51 0.44 -0.15 5.22
CA ARG A 51 1.85 0.23 5.32
C ARG A 51 2.77 -0.98 5.14
N SER A 52 2.50 -2.08 5.84
CA SER A 52 3.30 -3.31 5.67
C SER A 52 3.14 -3.90 4.27
N GLY A 53 1.96 -3.78 3.65
CA GLY A 53 1.73 -4.14 2.26
C GLY A 53 2.59 -3.33 1.28
N LEU A 54 2.67 -2.01 1.46
CA LEU A 54 3.54 -1.15 0.65
C LEU A 54 5.02 -1.51 0.83
N GLU A 55 5.47 -1.72 2.06
CA GLU A 55 6.85 -2.13 2.37
C GLU A 55 7.21 -3.46 1.66
N ALA A 56 6.29 -4.43 1.67
CA ALA A 56 6.47 -5.70 0.96
C ALA A 56 6.55 -5.55 -0.57
N LEU A 57 5.73 -4.67 -1.17
CA LEU A 57 5.79 -4.40 -2.61
C LEU A 57 7.09 -3.71 -3.02
N VAL A 58 7.56 -2.75 -2.22
CA VAL A 58 8.85 -2.08 -2.45
C VAL A 58 10.01 -3.08 -2.36
N GLU A 59 9.97 -3.97 -1.38
CA GLU A 59 10.97 -5.05 -1.26
C GLU A 59 10.93 -6.02 -2.46
N ALA A 60 9.73 -6.36 -2.95
CA ALA A 60 9.57 -7.19 -4.13
C ALA A 60 10.14 -6.54 -5.41
N LEU A 61 10.02 -5.22 -5.56
CA LEU A 61 10.63 -4.45 -6.66
C LEU A 61 12.15 -4.53 -6.62
N LYS A 62 12.73 -4.22 -5.46
CA LYS A 62 14.19 -4.24 -5.25
C LYS A 62 14.79 -5.60 -5.61
N ARG A 63 14.15 -6.69 -5.20
CA ARG A 63 14.60 -8.06 -5.51
C ARG A 63 14.54 -8.41 -6.99
N ARG A 64 13.68 -7.76 -7.76
CA ARG A 64 13.52 -7.99 -9.20
C ARG A 64 14.44 -7.11 -10.07
N GLY A 65 15.20 -6.19 -9.46
CA GLY A 65 16.09 -5.27 -10.19
C GLY A 65 15.35 -4.13 -10.90
N CYS A 66 14.17 -3.75 -10.40
CA CYS A 66 13.47 -2.51 -10.77
C CYS A 66 13.87 -1.36 -9.84
#